data_AF-A0A935VJZ9-F1
#
_entry.id   AF-A0A935VJZ9-F1
#
_cell.length_a   1.000
_cell.length_b   1.000
_cell.length_c   1.000
_cell.angle_alpha   90.00
_cell.angle_beta   90.00
_cell.angle_gamma   90.00
#
_symmetry.space_group_name_H-M   'P 1'
#
loop_
_entity.id
_entity.type
_entity.pdbx_description
1 polymer ?
#
loop_
_entity_poly.entity_id
_entity_poly.type
_entity_poly.pdbx_seq_one_letter_code
_entity_poly.pdbx_strand_id
1 'polypeptide(L)'
;MILDDLNRADIRFIQAVMELVDRQEYISWKLPKDWHIILTANQDDGNYLVQSIDVAQRTRFISVNLKSDVEVWAKWAETQGIDGRCINFLLMHPELITVGTNPRSITTFLMLLVLLKISLHSFLLFK
;
A
#
# COMPACT_ATOMS: atom_id res chain seq x y z
N MET A 1 2.72 -7.16 14.68
CA MET A 1 1.42 -7.57 14.10
C MET A 1 0.94 -6.48 13.17
N ILE A 2 0.50 -6.82 11.96
CA ILE A 2 -0.09 -5.87 11.01
C ILE A 2 -1.56 -6.23 10.82
N LEU A 3 -2.46 -5.26 11.00
CA LEU A 3 -3.88 -5.39 10.70
C LEU A 3 -4.19 -4.47 9.51
N ASP A 4 -4.53 -5.09 8.38
CA ASP A 4 -4.73 -4.40 7.12
C ASP A 4 -6.21 -4.00 6.94
N ASP A 5 -6.47 -2.87 6.30
CA ASP A 5 -7.82 -2.38 5.96
C ASP A 5 -8.78 -2.31 7.18
N LEU A 6 -8.29 -1.83 8.32
CA LEU A 6 -9.03 -1.86 9.59
C LEU A 6 -10.42 -1.23 9.49
N ASN A 7 -10.54 -0.11 8.78
CA ASN A 7 -11.78 0.63 8.66
C ASN A 7 -12.80 0.01 7.69
N ARG A 8 -12.50 -1.15 7.09
CA ARG A 8 -13.48 -1.98 6.37
C ARG A 8 -14.11 -3.06 7.25
N ALA A 9 -13.52 -3.35 8.41
CA ALA A 9 -13.99 -4.40 9.30
C ALA A 9 -15.31 -4.05 9.98
N ASP A 10 -16.09 -5.06 10.39
CA ASP A 10 -17.26 -4.88 11.25
C ASP A 10 -16.86 -4.13 12.54
N ILE A 11 -17.72 -3.21 13.00
CA ILE A 11 -17.45 -2.33 14.14
C ILE A 11 -17.03 -3.09 15.40
N ARG A 12 -17.50 -4.32 15.60
CA ARG A 12 -17.10 -5.16 16.74
C ARG A 12 -15.61 -5.49 16.73
N PHE A 13 -15.03 -5.72 15.55
CA PHE A 13 -13.59 -5.97 15.43
C PHE A 13 -12.79 -4.70 15.63
N ILE A 14 -13.26 -3.57 15.10
CA ILE A 14 -12.60 -2.27 15.33
C ILE A 14 -12.53 -1.99 16.82
N GLN A 15 -13.63 -2.15 17.57
CA GLN A 15 -13.65 -1.98 19.02
C GLN A 15 -12.70 -2.93 19.77
N ALA A 16 -12.63 -4.21 19.36
CA ALA A 16 -11.68 -5.16 19.94
C ALA A 16 -10.22 -4.74 19.70
N VAL A 17 -9.91 -4.25 18.50
CA VAL A 17 -8.58 -3.73 18.16
C VAL A 17 -8.26 -2.46 18.95
N MET A 18 -9.24 -1.59 19.20
CA MET A 18 -9.05 -0.40 20.04
C MET A 18 -8.60 -0.78 21.45
N GLU A 19 -9.24 -1.79 22.05
CA GLU A 19 -8.85 -2.27 23.38
C GLU A 19 -7.46 -2.89 23.36
N LEU A 20 -7.14 -3.67 22.32
CA LEU A 20 -5.83 -4.29 22.15
C LEU A 20 -4.70 -3.25 21.95
N VAL A 21 -4.95 -2.16 21.24
CA VAL A 21 -3.97 -1.09 21.02
C VAL A 21 -3.74 -0.27 22.29
N ASP A 22 -4.81 0.02 23.03
CA ASP A 22 -4.77 0.84 24.24
C ASP A 22 -4.14 0.08 25.41
N ARG A 23 -4.51 -1.18 25.61
CA ARG A 23 -4.10 -1.98 26.78
C ARG A 23 -3.00 -2.98 26.50
N GLN A 24 -2.71 -3.31 25.23
CA GLN A 24 -1.89 -4.46 24.84
C GLN A 24 -2.42 -5.78 25.43
N GLU A 25 -3.73 -5.85 25.68
CA GLU A 25 -4.41 -7.00 26.28
C GLU A 25 -5.80 -7.11 25.66
N TYR A 26 -6.31 -8.33 25.55
CA TYR A 26 -7.68 -8.58 25.14
C TYR A 26 -8.26 -9.75 25.94
N ILE A 27 -9.33 -9.47 26.68
CA ILE A 27 -9.97 -10.42 27.60
C ILE A 27 -8.97 -10.98 28.62
N SER A 28 -8.51 -12.22 28.46
CA SER A 28 -7.60 -12.92 29.36
C SER A 28 -6.20 -13.10 28.77
N TRP A 29 -5.96 -12.57 27.57
CA TRP A 29 -4.71 -12.72 26.85
C TRP A 29 -3.96 -11.40 26.76
N LYS A 30 -2.64 -11.45 26.96
CA LYS A 30 -1.74 -10.28 26.87
C LYS A 30 -0.85 -10.39 25.65
N LEU A 31 -0.62 -9.27 24.97
CA LEU A 31 0.38 -9.18 23.90
C LEU A 31 1.75 -9.55 24.50
N PRO A 32 2.56 -10.36 23.82
CA PRO A 32 3.91 -10.65 24.31
C PRO A 32 4.75 -9.38 24.36
N LYS A 33 5.79 -9.40 25.19
CA LYS A 33 6.70 -8.26 25.34
C LYS A 33 7.31 -7.86 23.99
N ASP A 34 7.49 -6.56 23.78
CA ASP A 34 8.11 -5.96 22.60
C ASP A 34 7.32 -6.17 21.28
N TRP A 35 6.02 -6.42 21.39
CA TRP A 35 5.14 -6.46 20.22
C TRP A 35 4.67 -5.07 19.81
N HIS A 36 4.72 -4.81 18.51
CA HIS A 36 4.17 -3.61 17.90
C HIS A 36 2.93 -3.93 17.06
N ILE A 37 1.90 -3.12 17.21
CA ILE A 37 0.68 -3.19 16.40
C ILE A 37 0.76 -2.10 15.34
N ILE A 38 0.67 -2.49 14.08
CA ILE A 38 0.63 -1.58 12.94
C ILE A 38 -0.75 -1.76 12.30
N LEU A 39 -1.44 -0.65 12.11
CA LEU A 39 -2.76 -0.60 11.50
C LEU A 39 -2.64 0.11 10.15
N THR A 40 -3.29 -0.41 9.13
CA THR A 40 -3.52 0.32 7.89
C THR A 40 -5.01 0.62 7.75
N ALA A 41 -5.31 1.75 7.12
CA ALA A 41 -6.66 2.15 6.81
C ALA A 41 -6.64 3.00 5.55
N ASN A 42 -7.70 2.91 4.74
CA ASN A 42 -7.87 3.82 3.61
C ASN A 42 -8.43 5.15 4.11
N GLN A 43 -8.10 6.26 3.44
CA GLN A 43 -8.71 7.55 3.76
C GLN A 43 -10.21 7.50 3.47
N ASP A 44 -11.00 8.11 4.35
CA ASP A 44 -12.42 8.32 4.15
C ASP A 44 -12.63 9.58 3.31
N ASP A 45 -12.37 9.46 2.01
CA ASP A 45 -12.50 10.51 1.01
C ASP A 45 -13.79 10.39 0.19
N GLY A 46 -14.71 9.52 0.62
CA GLY A 46 -15.95 9.19 -0.08
C GLY A 46 -15.79 8.29 -1.30
N ASN A 47 -14.56 7.96 -1.73
CA ASN A 47 -14.31 7.06 -2.85
C ASN A 47 -14.27 5.58 -2.44
N TYR A 48 -14.24 5.31 -1.14
CA TYR A 48 -14.19 3.96 -0.59
C TYR A 48 -15.33 3.72 0.40
N LEU A 49 -15.92 2.53 0.37
CA LEU A 49 -16.83 2.05 1.41
C LEU A 49 -16.01 1.70 2.66
N VAL A 50 -15.78 2.70 3.50
CA VAL A 50 -15.03 2.59 4.76
C VAL A 50 -15.80 3.24 5.90
N GLN A 51 -15.55 2.78 7.12
CA GLN A 51 -16.08 3.40 8.32
C GLN A 51 -15.16 4.55 8.75
N SER A 52 -15.74 5.69 9.10
CA SER A 52 -14.97 6.81 9.63
C SER A 52 -14.42 6.45 11.02
N ILE A 53 -13.11 6.59 11.20
CA ILE A 53 -12.47 6.47 12.52
C ILE A 53 -12.71 7.77 13.28
N ASP A 54 -13.42 7.70 14.40
CA ASP A 54 -13.71 8.88 15.22
C ASP A 54 -12.44 9.46 15.89
N VAL A 55 -12.57 10.68 16.41
CA VAL A 55 -11.45 11.40 17.04
C VAL A 55 -10.93 10.65 18.28
N ALA A 56 -11.81 10.02 19.06
CA ALA A 56 -11.43 9.29 20.26
C ALA A 56 -10.66 8.01 19.94
N GLN A 57 -10.93 7.37 18.81
CA GLN A 57 -10.14 6.25 18.33
C GLN A 57 -8.76 6.73 17.88
N ARG A 58 -8.69 7.83 17.14
CA ARG A 58 -7.42 8.39 16.65
C ARG A 58 -6.44 8.81 17.75
N THR A 59 -6.89 9.10 18.97
CA THR A 59 -5.98 9.46 20.08
C THR A 59 -5.19 8.26 20.64
N ARG A 60 -5.58 7.03 20.30
CA ARG A 60 -4.93 5.80 20.81
C ARG A 60 -3.80 5.29 19.92
N PHE A 61 -3.57 5.90 18.76
CA PHE A 61 -2.48 5.52 17.87
C PHE A 61 -1.89 6.73 17.14
N ILE A 62 -0.59 6.63 16.83
CA ILE A 62 0.12 7.61 16.00
C ILE A 62 -0.30 7.37 14.55
N SER A 63 -0.91 8.37 13.93
CA SER A 63 -1.35 8.29 12.54
C SER A 63 -0.28 8.85 11.60
N VAL A 64 0.06 8.11 10.55
CA VAL A 64 0.96 8.55 9.47
C VAL A 64 0.21 8.47 8.15
N ASN A 65 0.14 9.58 7.43
CA ASN A 65 -0.48 9.63 6.11
C ASN A 65 0.56 9.35 5.03
N LEU A 66 0.46 8.19 4.39
CA LEU A 66 1.27 7.85 3.23
C LEU A 66 0.71 8.56 1.99
N LYS A 67 1.60 9.21 1.23
CA LYS A 67 1.29 9.81 -0.07
C LYS A 67 2.09 9.10 -1.14
N SER A 68 1.49 8.92 -2.32
CA SER A 68 2.22 8.45 -3.49
C SER A 68 3.19 9.53 -3.96
N ASP A 69 4.44 9.13 -4.18
CA ASP A 69 5.50 10.00 -4.69
C ASP A 69 6.22 9.27 -5.81
N VAL A 70 6.28 9.90 -6.99
CA VAL A 70 6.87 9.31 -8.20
C VAL A 70 8.38 9.16 -8.08
N GLU A 71 9.07 10.07 -7.38
CA GLU A 71 10.52 10.01 -7.21
C GLU A 71 10.91 8.89 -6.24
N VAL A 72 10.12 8.70 -5.19
CA VAL A 72 10.29 7.57 -4.26
C VAL A 72 10.03 6.26 -4.97
N TRP A 73 8.98 6.18 -5.78
CA TRP A 73 8.71 5.01 -6.63
C TRP A 73 9.85 4.76 -7.62
N ALA A 74 10.39 5.79 -8.26
CA ALA A 74 11.47 5.66 -9.23
C ALA A 74 12.74 5.08 -8.59
N LYS A 75 13.13 5.57 -7.41
CA LYS A 75 14.24 5.02 -6.62
C LYS A 75 14.03 3.54 -6.31
N TRP A 76 12.82 3.17 -5.88
CA TRP A 76 12.48 1.75 -5.66
C TRP A 76 12.54 0.96 -6.97
N ALA A 77 11.98 1.47 -8.06
CA ALA A 77 11.93 0.83 -9.37
C ALA A 77 13.34 0.52 -9.93
N GLU A 78 14.29 1.44 -9.75
CA GLU A 78 15.70 1.22 -10.09
C GLU A 78 16.29 0.03 -9.33
N THR A 79 16.04 -0.08 -8.02
CA THR A 79 16.53 -1.23 -7.22
C THR A 79 15.90 -2.56 -7.63
N GLN A 80 14.71 -2.53 -8.21
CA GLN A 80 14.02 -3.72 -8.72
C GLN A 80 14.42 -4.08 -10.17
N GLY A 81 15.30 -3.29 -10.79
CA GLY A 81 15.75 -3.53 -12.17
C GLY A 81 14.68 -3.27 -13.23
N ILE A 82 13.70 -2.39 -12.95
CA ILE A 82 12.73 -1.94 -13.96
C ILE A 82 13.49 -1.16 -15.04
N ASP A 83 13.09 -1.33 -16.31
CA ASP A 83 13.74 -0.66 -17.46
C ASP A 83 13.77 0.86 -17.26
N GLY A 84 14.96 1.45 -17.29
CA GLY A 84 15.17 2.88 -17.03
C GLY A 84 14.36 3.80 -17.97
N ARG A 85 13.99 3.34 -19.17
CA ARG A 85 13.11 4.12 -20.07
C ARG A 85 11.71 4.24 -19.50
N CYS A 86 11.20 3.18 -18.87
CA CYS A 86 9.89 3.17 -18.24
C CYS A 86 9.88 4.04 -16.99
N ILE A 87 10.98 4.03 -16.21
CA ILE A 87 11.17 4.90 -15.05
C ILE A 87 11.19 6.37 -15.50
N ASN A 88 12.02 6.72 -16.49
CA ASN A 88 12.11 8.06 -17.04
C ASN A 88 10.78 8.54 -17.63
N PHE A 89 10.05 7.66 -18.32
CA PHE A 89 8.73 7.99 -18.84
C PHE A 89 7.77 8.42 -17.73
N LEU A 90 7.74 7.67 -16.61
CA LEU A 90 6.85 8.02 -15.51
C LEU A 90 7.31 9.27 -14.75
N LEU A 91 8.62 9.52 -14.64
CA LEU A 91 9.17 10.76 -14.08
C LEU A 91 8.84 11.99 -14.94
N MET A 92 8.78 11.85 -16.27
CA MET A 92 8.39 12.92 -17.18
C MET A 92 6.87 13.16 -17.22
N HIS A 93 6.08 12.15 -16.87
CA HIS A 93 4.62 12.18 -16.89
C HIS A 93 4.00 11.76 -15.55
N PRO A 94 4.33 12.45 -14.44
CA PRO A 94 3.82 12.11 -13.12
C PRO A 94 2.30 12.23 -13.01
N GLU A 95 1.66 13.04 -13.86
CA GLU A 95 0.21 13.20 -13.97
C GLU A 95 -0.54 11.90 -14.33
N LEU A 96 0.16 10.91 -14.88
CA LEU A 96 -0.40 9.60 -15.19
C LEU A 96 -0.63 8.75 -13.93
N ILE A 97 -0.04 9.11 -12.79
CA ILE A 97 -0.31 8.45 -11.50
C ILE A 97 -1.58 9.05 -10.91
N THR A 98 -2.67 8.28 -11.00
CA THR A 98 -3.97 8.67 -10.44
C THR A 98 -4.48 7.60 -9.49
N VAL A 99 -5.65 7.82 -8.88
CA VAL A 99 -6.32 6.82 -8.04
C VAL A 99 -6.61 5.53 -8.83
N GLY A 100 -6.98 5.64 -10.11
CA GLY A 100 -7.23 4.49 -11.00
C GLY A 100 -5.95 3.87 -11.57
N THR A 101 -4.88 4.65 -11.71
CA THR A 101 -3.58 4.25 -12.24
C THR A 101 -2.50 4.36 -11.17
N ASN A 102 -2.68 3.59 -10.09
CA ASN A 102 -1.76 3.62 -8.96
C ASN A 102 -0.38 3.03 -9.32
N PRO A 103 0.65 3.26 -8.47
CA PRO A 103 2.00 2.78 -8.73
C PRO A 103 2.10 1.26 -8.92
N ARG A 104 1.24 0.46 -8.27
CA ARG A 104 1.21 -1.00 -8.43
C ARG A 104 0.74 -1.38 -9.83
N SER A 105 -0.37 -0.81 -10.31
CA SER A 105 -0.88 -1.07 -11.66
C SER A 105 0.13 -0.69 -12.74
N ILE A 106 0.77 0.47 -12.59
CA ILE A 106 1.81 0.94 -13.51
C ILE A 106 3.00 -0.02 -13.51
N THR A 107 3.50 -0.38 -12.34
CA THR A 107 4.62 -1.33 -12.20
C THR A 107 4.32 -2.65 -12.92
N THR A 108 3.15 -3.24 -12.68
CA THR A 108 2.74 -4.49 -13.32
C THR A 108 2.68 -4.36 -14.85
N PHE A 109 2.11 -3.25 -15.35
CA PHE A 109 2.03 -2.99 -16.78
C PHE A 109 3.42 -2.86 -17.43
N LEU A 110 4.33 -2.11 -16.80
CA LEU A 110 5.70 -1.94 -17.29
C LEU A 110 6.48 -3.26 -17.30
N MET A 111 6.33 -4.08 -16.26
CA MET A 111 6.93 -5.41 -16.21
C MET A 111 6.41 -6.31 -17.34
N LEU A 112 5.11 -6.28 -17.62
CA LEU A 112 4.52 -7.04 -18.73
C LEU A 112 5.08 -6.61 -20.09
N LEU A 113 5.23 -5.30 -20.33
CA LEU A 113 5.81 -4.77 -21.57
C LEU A 113 7.24 -5.26 -21.81
N VAL A 114 8.07 -5.29 -20.76
CA VAL A 114 9.45 -5.79 -20.86
C VAL A 114 9.47 -7.29 -21.19
N LEU A 115 8.60 -8.09 -20.55
CA LEU A 115 8.47 -9.52 -20.82
C LEU A 115 8.06 -9.81 -22.28
N LEU A 116 7.09 -9.06 -22.82
CA LEU A 116 6.65 -9.21 -24.20
C LEU A 116 7.78 -8.92 -25.20
N LYS A 117 8.58 -7.89 -24.93
CA LYS A 117 9.73 -7.52 -25.77
C LYS A 117 10.80 -8.62 -25.80
N ILE A 118 11.10 -9.23 -24.65
CA ILE A 118 12.04 -10.34 -24.54
C ILE A 118 11.53 -11.56 -25.31
N SER A 119 10.24 -11.90 -25.14
CA SER A 119 9.61 -13.03 -25.84
C SER A 119 9.66 -12.88 -27.36
N LEU A 120 9.34 -11.70 -27.89
CA LEU A 120 9.39 -11.40 -29.32
C LEU A 120 10.83 -11.46 -29.88
N HIS A 121 11.81 -10.97 -29.13
CA HIS A 121 13.21 -11.02 -29.56
C HIS A 121 13.75 -12.45 -29.61
N SER A 122 13.44 -13.27 -28.60
CA SER A 122 13.77 -14.70 -28.59
C SER A 122 13.10 -15.42 -29.76
N PHE A 123 11.83 -15.14 -30.05
CA PHE A 123 11.10 -15.77 -31.16
C PHE A 123 11.70 -15.44 -32.53
N LEU A 124 12.24 -14.24 -32.72
CA LEU A 124 12.91 -13.82 -33.97
C LEU A 124 14.31 -14.41 -34.14
N LEU A 125 15.00 -14.78 -33.04
CA LEU A 125 16.31 -15.43 -33.08
C LEU A 125 16.25 -16.94 -33.36
N PHE A 126 15.06 -17.56 -33.24
CA PHE A 126 14.82 -18.98 -33.56
C PHE A 126 14.17 -19.21 -34.94
N LYS A 127 14.14 -18.19 -35.80
CA LYS A 127 13.81 -18.30 -37.23
C LYS A 127 15.03 -17.95 -38.07
#